data_AF-A0A1B0GMY0-F1
#
_entry.id   AF-A0A1B0GMY0-F1
#
_cell.length_a   1.000
_cell.length_b   1.000
_cell.length_c   1.000
_cell.angle_alpha   90.00
_cell.angle_beta   90.00
_cell.angle_gamma   90.00
#
_symmetry.space_group_name_H-M   'P 1'
#
loop_
_entity.id
_entity.type
_entity.pdbx_description
1 polymer ?
#
loop_
_entity_poly.entity_id
_entity_poly.type
_entity_poly.pdbx_seq_one_letter_code
_entity_poly.pdbx_strand_id
1 'polypeptide(L)'
;MVRSMGPISEVDMTYSMDCYFRQSWVDRRLAFHAAQDTLALSISMLARIWKPDTYFYNGKQSYLHTITTPNKFVRLHQDGRVLYSSRIE
;
A
#
# COMPACT_ATOMS: atom_id res chain seq x y z
N MET A 1 3.10 -6.75 7.01
CA MET A 1 2.76 -7.46 8.26
C MET A 1 1.61 -8.38 7.95
N VAL A 2 1.73 -9.66 8.29
CA VAL A 2 0.65 -10.64 8.10
C VAL A 2 -0.31 -10.53 9.27
N ARG A 3 -1.61 -10.42 9.00
CA ARG A 3 -2.65 -10.41 10.04
C ARG A 3 -3.21 -11.79 10.28
N SER A 4 -3.51 -12.51 9.20
CA SER A 4 -3.99 -13.88 9.26
C SER A 4 -3.59 -14.64 8.00
N MET A 5 -3.39 -15.94 8.20
CA MET A 5 -3.40 -16.93 7.13
C MET A 5 -4.82 -17.49 7.10
N GLY A 6 -5.51 -17.33 5.98
CA GLY A 6 -6.85 -17.86 5.76
C GLY A 6 -6.82 -19.34 5.41
N PRO A 7 -7.95 -19.90 4.93
CA PRO A 7 -8.04 -21.31 4.59
C PRO A 7 -7.04 -21.68 3.49
N ILE A 8 -6.54 -22.91 3.57
CA ILE A 8 -5.72 -23.55 2.55
C ILE A 8 -6.61 -24.57 1.83
N SER A 9 -6.76 -24.44 0.52
CA SER A 9 -7.40 -25.46 -0.33
C SER A 9 -6.32 -26.36 -0.91
N GLU A 10 -6.29 -27.61 -0.46
CA GLU A 10 -5.38 -28.63 -1.02
C GLU A 10 -5.79 -29.02 -2.44
N VAL A 11 -7.11 -29.05 -2.72
CA VAL A 11 -7.67 -29.39 -4.04
C VAL A 11 -7.25 -28.36 -5.09
N ASP A 12 -7.31 -27.07 -4.74
CA ASP A 12 -6.99 -25.98 -5.67
C ASP A 12 -5.53 -25.50 -5.58
N MET A 13 -4.78 -26.03 -4.62
CA MET A 13 -3.45 -25.57 -4.22
C MET A 13 -3.42 -24.05 -3.97
N THR A 14 -4.38 -23.55 -3.19
CA THR A 14 -4.51 -22.11 -2.88
C THR A 14 -4.51 -21.83 -1.40
N TYR A 15 -4.17 -20.60 -1.03
CA TYR A 15 -4.34 -20.08 0.32
C TYR A 15 -4.84 -18.64 0.25
N SER A 16 -5.54 -18.21 1.30
CA SER A 16 -5.92 -16.80 1.50
C SER A 16 -5.03 -16.14 2.55
N MET A 17 -4.84 -14.83 2.49
CA MET A 17 -3.95 -14.12 3.42
C MET A 17 -4.35 -12.65 3.59
N ASP A 18 -4.65 -12.23 4.82
CA ASP A 18 -4.84 -10.81 5.14
C ASP A 18 -3.50 -10.20 5.57
N CYS A 19 -3.06 -9.14 4.90
CA CYS A 19 -1.83 -8.45 5.25
C CYS A 19 -1.87 -6.94 5.04
N TYR A 20 -1.06 -6.24 5.84
CA TYR A 20 -0.65 -4.88 5.53
C TYR A 20 0.59 -4.90 4.64
N PHE A 21 0.40 -4.47 3.40
CA PHE A 21 1.45 -4.25 2.42
C PHE A 21 1.98 -2.83 2.53
N ARG A 22 3.27 -2.69 2.84
CA ARG A 22 3.94 -1.39 3.01
C ARG A 22 5.06 -1.25 2.00
N GLN A 23 5.11 -0.10 1.36
CA GLN A 23 6.14 0.27 0.40
C GLN A 23 6.73 1.61 0.83
N SER A 24 8.04 1.76 0.64
CA SER A 24 8.69 3.05 0.78
C SER A 24 9.63 3.29 -0.38
N TRP A 25 9.55 4.48 -0.94
CA TRP A 25 10.42 4.94 -2.01
C TRP A 25 10.75 6.41 -1.80
N VAL A 26 11.80 6.90 -2.46
CA VAL A 26 12.19 8.31 -2.42
C VAL A 26 11.88 8.93 -3.78
N ASP A 27 11.07 9.99 -3.78
CA ASP A 27 10.81 10.83 -4.94
C ASP A 27 11.21 12.27 -4.62
N ARG A 28 12.39 12.69 -5.10
CA ARG A 28 12.94 14.02 -4.82
C ARG A 28 12.06 15.16 -5.32
N ARG A 29 11.17 14.91 -6.28
CA ARG A 29 10.22 15.92 -6.81
C ARG A 29 9.14 16.28 -5.79
N LEU A 30 8.94 15.43 -4.78
CA LEU A 30 7.99 15.64 -3.70
C LEU A 30 8.64 16.22 -2.43
N ALA A 31 9.93 16.57 -2.46
CA ALA A 31 10.57 17.23 -1.33
C ALA A 31 9.91 18.59 -1.04
N PHE A 32 9.79 18.94 0.23
CA PHE A 32 9.15 20.18 0.67
C PHE A 32 9.82 20.74 1.91
N HIS A 33 9.72 22.06 2.09
CA HIS A 33 10.17 22.76 3.30
C HIS A 33 8.96 23.29 4.06
N ALA A 34 8.68 22.72 5.23
CA ALA A 34 7.62 23.16 6.12
C ALA A 34 8.06 22.99 7.58
N ALA A 35 7.29 23.54 8.53
CA ALA A 35 7.56 23.34 9.95
C ALA A 35 7.32 21.88 10.41
N GLN A 36 6.51 21.12 9.68
CA GLN A 36 6.25 19.70 9.95
C GLN A 36 7.16 18.80 9.13
N ASP A 37 7.75 17.79 9.77
CA ASP A 37 8.64 16.80 9.12
C ASP A 37 7.92 15.87 8.15
N THR A 38 6.60 15.71 8.31
CA THR A 38 5.80 14.80 7.50
C THR A 38 4.41 15.35 7.18
N LEU A 39 3.92 15.03 5.99
CA LEU A 39 2.55 15.30 5.54
C LEU A 39 1.80 13.99 5.35
N ALA A 40 0.57 13.91 5.89
CA ALA A 40 -0.36 12.85 5.55
C ALA A 40 -1.08 13.22 4.24
N LEU A 41 -0.90 12.42 3.19
CA LEU A 41 -1.50 12.69 1.89
C LEU A 41 -2.85 11.99 1.76
N SER A 42 -3.80 12.67 1.11
CA SER A 42 -5.08 12.06 0.73
C SER A 42 -4.88 11.03 -0.40
N ILE A 43 -5.81 10.10 -0.52
CA ILE A 43 -5.80 9.08 -1.57
C ILE A 43 -5.91 9.73 -2.96
N SER A 44 -6.60 10.86 -3.08
CA SER A 44 -6.68 11.63 -4.33
C SER A 44 -5.33 12.19 -4.75
N MET A 45 -4.45 12.55 -3.80
CA MET A 45 -3.08 12.96 -4.09
C MET A 45 -2.25 11.78 -4.60
N LEU A 46 -2.45 10.58 -4.04
CA LEU A 46 -1.76 9.36 -4.47
C LEU A 46 -2.00 9.05 -5.96
N ALA A 47 -3.19 9.35 -6.47
CA ALA A 47 -3.51 9.17 -7.89
C ALA A 47 -2.75 10.14 -8.82
N ARG A 48 -2.17 11.22 -8.28
CA ARG A 48 -1.45 12.26 -9.02
C ARG A 48 0.07 12.14 -8.93
N ILE A 49 0.58 11.27 -8.06
CA ILE A 49 2.01 11.05 -7.90
C ILE A 49 2.41 9.69 -8.49
N TRP A 50 3.67 9.60 -8.90
CA TRP A 50 4.21 8.32 -9.33
C TRP A 50 4.27 7.35 -8.14
N LYS A 51 3.96 6.08 -8.42
CA LYS A 51 4.07 4.96 -7.48
C LYS A 51 4.57 3.73 -8.23
N PRO A 52 5.27 2.79 -7.57
CA PRO A 52 5.67 1.54 -8.21
C PRO A 52 4.44 0.68 -8.55
N ASP A 53 4.42 0.09 -9.75
CA ASP A 53 3.36 -0.81 -10.21
C ASP A 53 3.61 -2.25 -9.71
N THR A 54 3.42 -2.45 -8.42
CA THR A 54 3.70 -3.74 -7.75
C THR A 54 2.51 -4.70 -7.84
N TYR A 55 2.78 -5.96 -8.19
CA TYR A 55 1.78 -7.01 -8.34
C TYR A 55 2.26 -8.33 -7.72
N PHE A 56 1.31 -9.23 -7.40
CA PHE A 56 1.60 -10.56 -6.86
C PHE A 56 1.56 -11.59 -8.00
N TYR A 57 2.72 -12.14 -8.36
CA TYR A 57 2.84 -13.08 -9.47
C TYR A 57 2.00 -14.36 -9.28
N ASN A 58 1.99 -14.92 -8.07
CA ASN A 58 1.23 -16.13 -7.73
C ASN A 58 -0.17 -15.83 -7.18
N GLY A 59 -0.64 -14.58 -7.26
CA GLY A 59 -1.97 -14.22 -6.81
C GLY A 59 -3.01 -14.77 -7.78
N LYS A 60 -3.70 -15.87 -7.41
CA LYS A 60 -4.82 -16.40 -8.22
C LYS A 60 -5.98 -15.38 -8.27
N GLN A 61 -6.30 -14.78 -7.12
CA GLN A 61 -7.30 -13.72 -7.01
C GLN A 61 -6.96 -12.86 -5.78
N SER A 62 -6.39 -11.67 -6.00
CA SER A 62 -6.16 -10.70 -4.93
C SER A 62 -7.31 -9.70 -4.91
N TYR A 63 -8.12 -9.69 -3.86
CA TYR A 63 -9.19 -8.71 -3.76
C TYR A 63 -8.65 -7.46 -3.07
N LEU A 64 -8.39 -6.41 -3.84
CA LEU A 64 -8.15 -5.10 -3.23
C LEU A 64 -9.46 -4.65 -2.59
N HIS A 65 -9.53 -4.71 -1.25
CA HIS A 65 -10.68 -4.27 -0.47
C HIS A 65 -11.12 -2.87 -0.89
N THR A 66 -12.21 -2.81 -1.66
CA THR A 66 -12.82 -1.56 -2.16
C THR A 66 -14.17 -1.35 -1.48
N ILE A 67 -14.26 -1.61 -0.17
CA ILE A 67 -15.52 -1.47 0.56
C ILE A 67 -15.33 -0.49 1.73
N THR A 68 -16.04 0.64 1.57
CA THR A 68 -16.29 1.84 2.39
C THR A 68 -15.19 2.91 2.55
N THR A 69 -13.89 2.60 2.55
CA THR A 69 -12.81 3.59 2.34
C THR A 69 -11.56 2.81 1.93
N PRO A 70 -10.78 3.19 0.90
CA PRO A 70 -9.54 2.48 0.63
C PRO A 70 -8.66 2.65 1.87
N ASN A 71 -8.33 1.56 2.56
CA ASN A 71 -7.44 1.55 3.72
C ASN A 71 -6.00 1.79 3.26
N LYS A 72 -5.78 2.95 2.65
CA LYS A 72 -4.55 3.42 2.04
C LYS A 72 -4.09 4.62 2.86
N PHE A 73 -2.94 4.47 3.49
CA PHE A 73 -2.29 5.54 4.21
C PHE A 73 -1.04 5.94 3.43
N VAL A 74 -0.88 7.24 3.18
CA VAL A 74 0.30 7.79 2.51
C VAL A 74 0.90 8.87 3.40
N ARG A 75 2.20 8.74 3.68
CA ARG A 75 2.97 9.75 4.41
C ARG A 75 4.14 10.18 3.55
N LEU A 76 4.29 11.49 3.38
CA LEU A 76 5.39 12.12 2.67
C LEU A 76 6.30 12.80 3.70
N HIS A 77 7.59 12.49 3.66
CA HIS A 77 8.62 13.13 4.47
C HIS A 77 9.25 14.29 3.70
N GLN A 78 9.82 15.26 4.41
CA GLN A 78 10.46 16.44 3.80
C GLN A 78 11.55 16.11 2.78
N ASP A 79 12.26 14.99 2.96
CA ASP A 79 13.31 14.49 2.05
C ASP A 79 12.76 13.89 0.74
N GLY A 80 11.43 13.92 0.54
CA GLY A 80 10.75 13.30 -0.59
C GLY A 80 10.48 11.81 -0.42
N ARG A 81 10.73 11.23 0.76
CA ARG A 81 10.38 9.83 1.04
C ARG A 81 8.88 9.67 1.17
N VAL A 82 8.32 8.76 0.38
CA VAL A 82 6.92 8.36 0.46
C VAL A 82 6.85 7.02 1.19
N LEU A 83 5.94 6.93 2.15
CA LEU A 83 5.51 5.69 2.79
C LEU A 83 4.07 5.44 2.37
N TYR A 84 3.83 4.33 1.68
CA TYR A 84 2.51 3.84 1.30
C TYR A 84 2.19 2.57 2.08
N SER A 85 0.98 2.49 2.64
CA SER A 85 0.48 1.31 3.33
C SER A 85 -0.92 0.99 2.85
N SER A 86 -1.16 -0.24 2.43
CA SER A 86 -2.48 -0.75 2.05
C SER A 86 -2.77 -2.10 2.69
N ARG A 87 -4.04 -2.38 2.97
CA ARG A 87 -4.50 -3.72 3.34
C ARG A 87 -4.84 -4.54 2.10
N ILE A 88 -4.42 -5.80 2.05
CA ILE A 88 -4.62 -6.74 0.95
C ILE A 88 -5.12 -8.07 1.53
N GLU A 89 -6.10 -8.69 0.86
CA GLU A 89 -6.67 -10.01 1.17
C GLU A 89 -6.62 -10.94 -0.04
#